data_AF-A0A139RCQ2-F1
#
_entry.id   AF-A0A139RCQ2-F1
#
_cell.length_a   1.000
_cell.length_b   1.000
_cell.length_c   1.000
_cell.angle_alpha   90.00
_cell.angle_beta   90.00
_cell.angle_gamma   90.00
#
_symmetry.space_group_name_H-M   'P 1'
#
loop_
_entity.id
_entity.type
_entity.pdbx_description
1 polymer ?
#
loop_
_entity_poly.entity_id
_entity_poly.type
_entity_poly.pdbx_seq_one_letter_code
_entity_poly.pdbx_strand_id
1 'polypeptide(L)'
;MLVMFGFVSIQGMQILARVDFANNEHNFLIAAVSIAAGVGLNNSNLFISMPTAFQMFFSNGIVVASLLAIVLNAVLNHKKK
;
A
#
# COMPACT_ATOMS: atom_id res chain seq x y z
N MET A 1 -1.77 -4.81 -22.67
CA MET A 1 -1.62 -4.67 -21.20
C MET A 1 -1.82 -3.25 -20.71
N LEU A 2 -1.37 -2.22 -21.46
CA LEU A 2 -1.51 -0.81 -21.08
C LEU A 2 -2.94 -0.40 -20.69
N VAL A 3 -3.94 -0.73 -21.51
CA VAL A 3 -5.35 -0.38 -21.26
C VAL A 3 -5.89 -1.02 -19.98
N MET A 4 -5.61 -2.31 -19.77
CA MET A 4 -6.02 -3.03 -18.56
C MET A 4 -5.34 -2.47 -17.31
N PHE A 5 -4.06 -2.14 -17.39
CA PHE A 5 -3.33 -1.53 -16.28
C PHE A 5 -3.90 -0.15 -15.94
N GLY A 6 -4.19 0.68 -16.95
CA GLY A 6 -4.87 1.97 -16.76
C GLY A 6 -6.24 1.84 -16.12
N PHE A 7 -7.05 0.87 -16.56
CA PHE A 7 -8.38 0.61 -16.00
C PHE A 7 -8.31 0.18 -14.52
N VAL A 8 -7.35 -0.68 -14.15
CA VAL A 8 -7.13 -1.09 -12.76
C VAL A 8 -6.67 0.10 -11.90
N SER A 9 -5.75 0.93 -12.40
CA SER A 9 -5.30 2.13 -11.68
C SER A 9 -6.43 3.13 -11.41
N ILE A 10 -7.32 3.35 -12.39
CA ILE A 10 -8.49 4.23 -12.22
C ILE A 10 -9.46 3.66 -11.19
N GLN A 11 -9.74 2.35 -11.21
CA GLN A 11 -10.58 1.72 -10.19
C GLN A 11 -9.98 1.89 -8.79
N GLY A 12 -8.67 1.73 -8.63
CA GLY A 12 -7.98 1.98 -7.37
C GLY A 12 -8.16 3.42 -6.87
N MET A 13 -8.02 4.41 -7.75
CA MET A 13 -8.27 5.82 -7.41
C MET A 13 -9.72 6.09 -7.02
N GLN A 14 -10.71 5.48 -7.69
CA GLN A 14 -12.12 5.62 -7.32
C GLN A 14 -12.43 5.05 -5.93
N ILE A 15 -11.79 3.94 -5.55
CA ILE A 15 -11.93 3.37 -4.21
C ILE A 15 -11.35 4.34 -3.17
N LEU A 16 -10.15 4.90 -3.43
CA LEU A 16 -9.53 5.87 -2.54
C LEU A 16 -10.32 7.18 -2.45
N ALA A 17 -10.97 7.62 -3.52
CA ALA A 17 -11.79 8.84 -3.53
C ALA A 17 -13.00 8.77 -2.58
N ARG A 18 -13.42 7.57 -2.15
CA ARG A 18 -14.49 7.38 -1.15
C ARG A 18 -13.98 7.53 0.29
N VAL A 19 -12.67 7.59 0.50
CA VAL A 19 -12.06 7.73 1.83
C VAL A 19 -11.97 9.21 2.18
N ASP A 20 -12.33 9.54 3.43
CA ASP A 20 -12.16 10.90 3.94
C ASP A 20 -10.69 11.15 4.30
N PHE A 21 -10.02 11.90 3.42
CA PHE A 21 -8.67 12.41 3.62
C PHE A 21 -8.63 13.85 4.14
N ALA A 22 -9.75 14.57 4.10
CA ALA A 22 -9.81 15.99 4.46
C ALA A 22 -9.98 16.19 5.96
N ASN A 23 -10.81 15.36 6.62
CA ASN A 23 -11.05 15.44 8.07
C ASN A 23 -10.24 14.41 8.87
N ASN A 24 -9.50 13.53 8.21
CA ASN A 24 -8.69 12.51 8.87
C ASN A 24 -7.29 12.40 8.23
N GLU A 25 -6.37 13.22 8.72
CA GLU A 25 -4.97 13.25 8.30
C GLU A 25 -4.29 11.87 8.41
N HIS A 26 -4.71 11.02 9.35
CA HIS A 26 -4.19 9.65 9.46
C HIS A 26 -4.48 8.83 8.21
N ASN A 27 -5.70 8.91 7.65
CA ASN A 27 -6.05 8.18 6.44
C ASN A 27 -5.16 8.60 5.26
N PHE A 28 -4.86 9.90 5.18
CA PHE A 28 -3.99 10.44 4.13
C PHE A 28 -2.55 9.93 4.29
N LEU A 29 -2.02 9.95 5.53
CA LEU A 29 -0.69 9.42 5.84
C LEU A 29 -0.60 7.90 5.56
N ILE A 30 -1.61 7.13 5.97
CA ILE A 30 -1.67 5.68 5.70
C ILE A 30 -1.61 5.43 4.19
N ALA A 31 -2.43 6.13 3.40
CA ALA A 31 -2.47 5.96 1.96
C ALA A 31 -1.13 6.37 1.30
N ALA A 32 -0.59 7.54 1.65
CA ALA A 32 0.65 8.06 1.08
C ALA A 32 1.84 7.13 1.35
N VAL A 33 2.03 6.70 2.61
CA VAL A 33 3.16 5.84 2.99
C VAL A 33 3.02 4.45 2.38
N SER A 34 1.82 3.88 2.37
CA SER A 34 1.59 2.53 1.84
C SER A 34 1.79 2.46 0.32
N ILE A 35 1.31 3.47 -0.41
CA ILE A 35 1.49 3.56 -1.86
C ILE A 35 2.97 3.81 -2.20
N ALA A 36 3.62 4.75 -1.51
CA ALA A 36 5.03 5.06 -1.74
C ALA A 36 5.93 3.84 -1.46
N ALA A 37 5.67 3.11 -0.37
CA ALA A 37 6.40 1.89 -0.05
C ALA A 37 6.12 0.76 -1.07
N GLY A 38 4.86 0.60 -1.50
CA GLY A 38 4.51 -0.40 -2.50
C GLY A 38 5.17 -0.19 -3.86
N VAL A 39 5.21 1.06 -4.32
CA VAL A 39 5.87 1.42 -5.58
C VAL A 39 7.38 1.38 -5.42
N GLY A 40 7.91 1.92 -4.32
CA GLY A 40 9.36 2.03 -4.08
C GLY A 40 10.05 0.70 -3.76
N LEU A 41 9.35 -0.24 -3.13
CA LEU A 41 9.89 -1.56 -2.81
C LEU A 41 9.63 -2.60 -3.91
N ASN A 42 8.88 -2.24 -4.95
CA ASN A 42 8.61 -3.13 -6.07
C ASN A 42 9.94 -3.52 -6.73
N ASN A 43 10.22 -4.83 -6.80
CA ASN A 43 11.43 -5.35 -7.43
C ASN A 43 12.76 -4.93 -6.75
N SER A 44 12.70 -4.58 -5.47
CA SER A 44 13.90 -4.21 -4.71
C SER A 44 14.70 -5.43 -4.26
N ASN A 45 15.98 -5.46 -4.61
CA ASN A 45 16.97 -6.43 -4.13
C ASN A 45 17.33 -6.28 -2.62
N LEU A 46 16.57 -5.48 -1.87
CA LEU A 46 16.80 -5.20 -0.45
C LEU A 46 16.54 -6.42 0.45
N PHE A 47 15.78 -7.42 -0.03
CA PHE A 47 15.39 -8.61 0.74
C PHE A 47 16.12 -9.91 0.31
N ILE A 48 17.29 -9.81 -0.34
CA ILE A 48 18.07 -10.98 -0.79
C ILE A 48 18.51 -11.89 0.36
N SER A 49 18.69 -11.35 1.57
CA SER A 49 19.11 -12.11 2.76
C SER A 49 17.96 -12.77 3.52
N MET A 50 16.71 -12.68 3.04
CA MET A 50 15.55 -13.30 3.69
C MET A 50 15.19 -14.66 3.06
N PRO A 51 14.50 -15.56 3.80
CA PRO A 51 14.08 -16.86 3.29
C PRO A 51 13.24 -16.71 2.02
N THR A 52 13.39 -17.63 1.07
CA THR A 52 12.77 -17.59 -0.27
C THR A 52 11.26 -17.32 -0.25
N ALA A 53 10.55 -17.86 0.75
CA ALA A 53 9.12 -17.60 0.94
C ALA A 53 8.82 -16.12 1.25
N PHE A 54 9.56 -15.51 2.19
CA PHE A 54 9.40 -14.09 2.50
C PHE A 54 9.86 -13.20 1.35
N GLN A 55 10.94 -13.58 0.67
CA GLN A 55 11.42 -12.85 -0.50
C GLN A 55 10.34 -12.77 -1.60
N MET A 56 9.59 -13.84 -1.85
CA MET A 56 8.49 -13.83 -2.82
C MET A 56 7.36 -12.85 -2.43
N PHE A 57 7.01 -12.75 -1.15
CA PHE A 57 5.99 -11.80 -0.69
C PHE A 57 6.49 -10.35 -0.69
N PHE A 58 7.69 -10.09 -0.18
CA PHE A 58 8.25 -8.74 -0.08
C PHE A 58 8.79 -8.19 -1.41
N SER A 59 9.10 -9.05 -2.38
CA SER A 59 9.45 -8.61 -3.74
C SER A 59 8.23 -8.05 -4.51
N ASN A 60 7.01 -8.35 -4.05
CA ASN A 60 5.78 -7.87 -4.67
C ASN A 60 5.29 -6.61 -3.95
N GLY A 61 5.46 -5.46 -4.62
CA GLY A 61 5.08 -4.16 -4.06
C GLY A 61 3.62 -4.05 -3.63
N ILE A 62 2.71 -4.80 -4.26
CA ILE A 62 1.28 -4.80 -3.88
C ILE A 62 1.10 -5.40 -2.48
N VAL A 63 1.77 -6.52 -2.20
CA VAL A 63 1.68 -7.20 -0.90
C VAL A 63 2.23 -6.32 0.21
N VAL A 64 3.37 -5.67 -0.04
CA VAL A 64 3.99 -4.76 0.92
C VAL A 64 3.12 -3.53 1.17
N ALA A 65 2.55 -2.93 0.12
CA ALA A 65 1.60 -1.83 0.25
C ALA A 65 0.39 -2.21 1.11
N SER A 66 -0.23 -3.36 0.84
CA SER A 66 -1.40 -3.82 1.59
C SER A 66 -1.07 -4.12 3.05
N LEU A 67 0.07 -4.77 3.32
CA LEU A 67 0.51 -5.07 4.68
C LEU A 67 0.75 -3.78 5.47
N LEU A 68 1.45 -2.81 4.88
CA LEU A 68 1.67 -1.50 5.49
C LEU A 68 0.35 -0.76 5.73
N ALA A 69 -0.55 -0.75 4.75
CA ALA A 69 -1.86 -0.10 4.89
C ALA A 69 -2.66 -0.68 6.06
N ILE A 70 -2.67 -2.00 6.22
CA ILE A 70 -3.36 -2.67 7.33
C ILE A 70 -2.71 -2.32 8.67
N VAL A 71 -1.38 -2.43 8.76
CA VAL A 71 -0.65 -2.15 10.01
C VAL A 71 -0.78 -0.69 10.42
N LEU A 72 -0.57 0.26 9.49
CA LEU A 72 -0.68 1.68 9.78
C LEU A 72 -2.13 2.07 10.11
N ASN A 73 -3.13 1.51 9.43
CA ASN A 73 -4.53 1.72 9.81
C ASN A 73 -4.81 1.16 11.22
N ALA A 74 -4.30 -0.02 11.55
CA ALA A 74 -4.45 -0.60 12.89
C ALA A 74 -3.68 0.15 13.98
N VAL A 75 -2.63 0.90 13.67
CA VAL A 75 -1.89 1.68 14.67
C VAL A 75 -2.46 3.10 14.81
N LEU A 76 -2.67 3.79 13.70
CA LEU A 76 -3.06 5.21 13.68
C LEU A 76 -4.56 5.41 13.87
N ASN A 77 -5.40 4.47 13.41
CA ASN A 77 -6.85 4.61 13.47
C ASN A 77 -7.48 3.85 14.67
N HIS A 78 -6.70 3.14 15.47
CA HIS A 78 -7.17 2.36 16.63
C HIS A 78 -7.57 3.19 17.86
N LYS A 79 -7.58 4.54 17.75
CA LYS A 79 -7.98 5.46 18.82
C LYS A 79 -9.22 6.32 18.52
N LYS A 80 -10.17 5.81 17.74
CA LYS A 80 -11.54 6.36 17.74
C LYS A 80 -12.52 5.30 18.25
N LYS A 81 -12.59 5.18 19.57
CA LYS A 81 -13.79 4.71 20.27
C LYS A 81 -14.48 5.93 20.86
#